data_AF-A9C2U6-F1
#
_entry.id   AF-A9C2U6-F1
#
_cell.length_a   1.000
_cell.length_b   1.000
_cell.length_c   1.000
_cell.angle_alpha   90.00
_cell.angle_beta   90.00
_cell.angle_gamma   90.00
#
_symmetry.space_group_name_H-M   'P 1'
#
loop_
_entity.id
_entity.type
_entity.pdbx_description
1 polymer ?
#
loop_
_entity_poly.entity_id
_entity_poly.type
_entity_poly.pdbx_seq_one_letter_code
_entity_poly.pdbx_strand_id
1 'polypeptide(L)'
;MGLSFVNIHGQQISELQLGAMKAEGLEIERKRRAANKADQVSVHKGWRVTGVAPGLLDDARAARERLQAMARKAGGKPIEDFDQVAWQRNAKRSAVRSKLYGLESAAKQCAELASKAGWLDVQIQEIKKVVA
;
A
#
# COMPACT_ATOMS: atom_id res chain seq x y z
N MET A 1 -26.11 47.90 6.38
CA MET A 1 -26.30 47.56 4.96
C MET A 1 -26.24 46.04 4.85
N GLY A 2 -27.32 45.39 4.42
CA GLY A 2 -27.39 43.93 4.29
C GLY A 2 -26.73 43.45 2.99
N LEU A 3 -26.14 42.26 3.00
CA LEU A 3 -25.58 41.63 1.81
C LEU A 3 -26.73 41.17 0.90
N SER A 4 -26.83 41.72 -0.31
CA SER A 4 -27.79 41.29 -1.33
C SER A 4 -27.14 40.31 -2.29
N PHE A 5 -27.73 39.13 -2.45
CA PHE A 5 -27.26 38.12 -3.39
C PHE A 5 -28.02 38.23 -4.71
N VAL A 6 -27.32 38.10 -5.84
CA VAL A 6 -27.91 38.16 -7.19
C VAL A 6 -27.45 36.98 -8.03
N ASN A 7 -28.26 36.54 -9.00
CA ASN A 7 -27.89 35.50 -9.95
C ASN A 7 -27.04 36.05 -11.11
N ILE A 8 -26.62 35.18 -12.03
CA ILE A 8 -25.83 35.55 -13.22
C ILE A 8 -26.55 36.53 -14.17
N HIS A 9 -27.87 36.71 -13.99
CA HIS A 9 -28.71 37.63 -14.75
C HIS A 9 -29.05 38.91 -13.96
N GLY A 10 -28.42 39.12 -12.79
CA GLY A 10 -28.61 40.30 -11.95
C GLY A 10 -29.90 40.31 -11.13
N GLN A 11 -30.66 39.21 -11.08
CA GLN A 11 -31.90 39.12 -10.31
C GLN A 11 -31.60 38.81 -8.84
N GLN A 12 -32.28 39.47 -7.91
CA GLN A 12 -32.11 39.23 -6.47
C GLN A 12 -32.53 37.81 -6.08
N ILE A 13 -31.72 37.19 -5.24
CA ILE A 13 -31.93 35.87 -4.68
C ILE A 13 -32.11 36.01 -3.17
N SER A 14 -33.14 35.36 -2.62
CA SER A 14 -33.32 35.31 -1.17
C SER A 14 -32.29 34.37 -0.51
N GLU A 15 -32.01 34.57 0.78
CA GLU A 15 -31.08 33.70 1.51
C GLU A 15 -31.50 32.22 1.50
N LEU A 16 -32.82 31.96 1.55
CA LEU A 16 -33.39 30.61 1.43
C LEU A 16 -33.08 29.97 0.07
N GLN A 17 -33.22 30.72 -1.01
CA GLN A 17 -32.90 30.25 -2.36
C GLN A 17 -31.40 29.98 -2.52
N LEU A 18 -30.55 30.84 -1.97
CA LEU A 18 -29.10 30.64 -1.96
C LEU A 18 -28.70 29.36 -1.20
N GLY A 19 -29.34 29.09 -0.06
CA GLY A 19 -29.15 27.86 0.71
C GLY A 19 -29.54 26.61 -0.07
N ALA A 20 -30.69 26.64 -0.76
CA ALA A 20 -31.14 25.54 -1.60
C ALA A 20 -30.19 25.26 -2.77
N MET A 21 -29.73 26.30 -3.48
CA MET A 21 -28.77 26.15 -4.59
C MET A 21 -27.43 25.57 -4.14
N LYS A 22 -26.94 25.96 -2.95
CA LYS A 22 -25.72 25.38 -2.37
C LYS A 22 -25.89 23.90 -2.03
N ALA A 23 -27.03 23.52 -1.45
CA ALA A 23 -27.34 22.13 -1.13
C ALA A 23 -27.45 21.26 -2.39
N GLU A 24 -28.11 21.78 -3.44
CA GLU A 24 -28.20 21.11 -4.73
C GLU A 24 -26.82 20.94 -5.39
N GLY A 25 -25.99 21.98 -5.37
CA GLY A 25 -24.62 21.91 -5.87
C GLY A 25 -23.77 20.85 -5.15
N LEU A 26 -23.92 20.74 -3.83
CA LEU A 26 -23.25 19.70 -3.02
C LEU A 26 -23.74 18.29 -3.39
N GLU A 27 -25.03 18.09 -3.60
CA GLU A 27 -25.60 16.81 -4.01
C GLU A 27 -25.20 16.42 -5.44
N ILE A 28 -25.09 17.38 -6.37
CA ILE A 28 -24.57 17.13 -7.72
C ILE A 28 -23.10 16.70 -7.65
N GLU A 29 -22.26 17.40 -6.88
CA GLU A 29 -20.86 17.02 -6.65
C GLU A 29 -20.75 15.62 -6.02
N ARG A 30 -21.59 15.30 -5.03
CA ARG A 30 -21.63 13.99 -4.39
C ARG A 30 -21.99 12.89 -5.38
N LYS A 31 -23.03 13.09 -6.21
CA LYS A 31 -23.44 12.15 -7.27
C LYS A 31 -22.34 11.97 -8.31
N ARG A 32 -21.67 13.06 -8.72
CA ARG A 32 -20.53 13.01 -9.64
C ARG A 32 -19.36 12.20 -9.09
N ARG A 33 -19.00 12.40 -7.81
CA ARG A 33 -17.96 11.59 -7.14
C ARG A 33 -18.36 10.13 -7.04
N ALA A 34 -19.63 9.83 -6.77
CA ALA A 34 -20.13 8.47 -6.72
C ALA A 34 -20.08 7.77 -8.09
N ALA A 35 -20.48 8.47 -9.16
CA ALA A 35 -20.39 7.97 -10.53
C ALA A 35 -18.94 7.70 -10.96
N ASN A 36 -18.02 8.64 -10.74
CA ASN A 36 -16.59 8.45 -11.06
C ASN A 36 -15.94 7.30 -10.28
N LYS A 37 -16.48 6.97 -9.10
CA LYS A 37 -16.02 5.81 -8.32
C LYS A 37 -16.58 4.50 -8.87
N ALA A 38 -17.77 4.52 -9.45
CA ALA A 38 -18.40 3.35 -10.06
C ALA A 38 -17.71 2.93 -11.37
N ASP A 39 -17.14 3.88 -12.12
CA ASP A 39 -16.43 3.62 -13.38
C ASP A 39 -14.99 3.12 -13.22
N GLN A 40 -14.54 2.85 -11.98
CA GLN A 40 -13.20 2.31 -11.74
C GLN A 40 -13.09 0.84 -12.20
N VAL A 41 -12.64 0.63 -13.43
CA VAL A 41 -12.38 -0.70 -13.97
C VAL A 41 -11.00 -1.17 -13.54
N SER A 42 -10.95 -2.31 -12.85
CA SER A 42 -9.72 -2.97 -12.42
C SER A 42 -9.17 -3.84 -13.55
N VAL A 43 -8.07 -3.43 -14.18
CA VAL A 43 -7.45 -4.15 -15.29
C VAL A 43 -6.25 -4.95 -14.80
N HIS A 44 -6.19 -6.24 -15.15
CA HIS A 44 -5.06 -7.11 -14.85
C HIS A 44 -3.77 -6.61 -15.52
N LYS A 45 -2.68 -6.48 -14.76
CA LYS A 45 -1.36 -6.07 -15.26
C LYS A 45 -0.32 -7.19 -15.26
N GLY A 46 -0.59 -8.29 -14.57
CA GLY A 46 0.31 -9.43 -14.47
C GLY A 46 0.49 -9.92 -13.03
N TRP A 47 1.45 -10.80 -12.86
CA TRP A 47 1.76 -11.46 -11.59
C TRP A 47 3.14 -11.05 -11.09
N ARG A 48 3.27 -10.90 -9.78
CA ARG A 48 4.54 -10.60 -9.10
C ARG A 48 4.84 -11.67 -8.07
N VAL A 49 6.08 -12.11 -8.04
CA VAL A 49 6.61 -12.97 -6.98
C VAL A 49 7.40 -12.10 -6.02
N THR A 50 7.05 -12.14 -4.74
CA THR A 50 7.72 -11.42 -3.66
C THR A 50 8.16 -12.37 -2.57
N GLY A 51 9.25 -12.05 -1.87
CA GLY A 51 9.68 -12.79 -0.69
C GLY A 51 10.78 -12.04 0.05
N VAL A 52 11.24 -12.63 1.14
CA VAL A 52 12.43 -12.15 1.87
C VAL A 52 13.65 -12.73 1.18
N ALA A 53 14.59 -11.85 0.81
CA ALA A 53 15.81 -12.25 0.12
C ALA A 53 16.66 -13.20 1.01
N PRO A 54 17.37 -14.16 0.39
CA PRO A 54 18.29 -15.02 1.11
C PRO A 54 19.37 -14.19 1.81
N GLY A 55 19.85 -14.67 2.96
CA GLY A 55 20.89 -14.00 3.76
C GLY A 55 20.37 -12.92 4.72
N LEU A 56 19.21 -12.29 4.47
CA LEU A 56 18.68 -11.24 5.35
C LEU A 56 18.39 -11.73 6.77
N LEU A 57 17.96 -12.98 6.92
CA LEU A 57 17.72 -13.59 8.23
C LEU A 57 19.03 -13.75 9.01
N ASP A 58 20.07 -14.23 8.34
CA ASP A 58 21.38 -14.46 8.94
C ASP A 58 22.05 -13.14 9.30
N ASP A 59 21.95 -12.14 8.41
CA ASP A 59 22.41 -10.77 8.67
C ASP A 59 21.69 -10.16 9.88
N ALA A 60 20.38 -10.37 10.01
CA ALA A 60 19.60 -9.87 11.14
C ALA A 60 20.02 -10.53 12.46
N ARG A 61 20.26 -11.85 12.45
CA ARG A 61 20.80 -12.58 13.61
C ARG A 61 22.18 -12.07 13.99
N ALA A 62 23.09 -11.96 13.02
CA ALA A 62 24.45 -11.48 13.25
C ALA A 62 24.48 -10.03 13.76
N ALA A 63 23.60 -9.17 13.25
CA ALA A 63 23.45 -7.80 13.73
C ALA A 63 22.97 -7.76 15.20
N ARG A 64 22.02 -8.62 15.56
CA ARG A 64 21.51 -8.73 16.94
C ARG A 64 22.59 -9.25 17.89
N GLU A 65 23.35 -10.25 17.48
CA GLU A 65 24.47 -10.79 18.27
C GLU A 65 25.55 -9.73 18.52
N ARG A 66 25.94 -8.97 17.47
CA ARG A 66 26.86 -7.84 17.60
C ARG A 66 26.34 -6.80 18.58
N LEU A 67 25.05 -6.46 18.52
CA LEU A 67 24.41 -5.52 19.42
C LEU A 67 24.45 -6.00 20.88
N GLN A 68 24.13 -7.29 21.12
CA GLN A 68 24.23 -7.91 22.44
C GLN A 68 25.66 -7.87 23.00
N ALA A 69 26.67 -8.20 22.17
CA ALA A 69 28.07 -8.14 22.57
C ALA A 69 28.50 -6.71 22.96
N MET A 70 28.07 -5.69 22.20
CA MET A 70 28.34 -4.29 22.53
C MET A 70 27.68 -3.86 23.83
N ALA A 71 26.41 -4.22 24.06
CA ALA A 71 25.70 -3.88 25.30
C ALA A 71 26.33 -4.53 26.54
N ARG A 72 26.78 -5.79 26.42
CA ARG A 72 27.53 -6.48 27.47
C ARG A 72 28.83 -5.74 27.79
N LYS A 73 29.58 -5.32 26.76
CA LYS A 73 30.83 -4.55 26.94
C LYS A 73 30.59 -3.17 27.57
N ALA A 74 29.47 -2.53 27.26
CA ALA A 74 29.10 -1.23 27.80
C ALA A 74 28.52 -1.28 29.23
N GLY A 75 28.35 -2.48 29.83
CA GLY A 75 27.75 -2.64 31.15
C GLY A 75 26.26 -2.27 31.21
N GLY A 76 25.59 -2.22 30.04
CA GLY A 76 24.17 -1.89 29.93
C GLY A 76 23.25 -3.07 30.24
N LYS A 77 21.94 -2.82 30.21
CA LYS A 77 20.92 -3.87 30.37
C LYS A 77 21.10 -4.94 29.27
N PRO A 78 20.97 -6.24 29.60
CA PRO A 78 20.96 -7.30 28.61
C PRO A 78 19.87 -7.08 27.56
N ILE A 79 20.24 -7.14 26.28
CA ILE A 79 19.29 -7.08 25.17
C ILE A 79 18.69 -8.47 24.98
N GLU A 80 17.38 -8.52 24.79
CA GLU A 80 16.62 -9.75 24.53
C GLU A 80 17.11 -10.50 23.28
N ASP A 81 16.82 -11.80 23.26
CA ASP A 81 17.19 -12.68 22.17
C ASP A 81 16.50 -12.31 20.84
N PHE A 82 17.03 -12.87 19.75
CA PHE A 82 16.48 -12.64 18.43
C PHE A 82 15.21 -13.47 18.23
N ASP A 83 14.06 -12.80 18.23
CA ASP A 83 12.79 -13.44 17.83
C ASP A 83 12.69 -13.50 16.30
N GLN A 84 12.99 -14.67 15.75
CA GLN A 84 12.90 -14.92 14.32
C GLN A 84 11.47 -14.80 13.79
N VAL A 85 10.44 -15.20 14.56
CA VAL A 85 9.05 -15.18 14.09
C VAL A 85 8.56 -13.75 14.00
N ALA A 86 8.84 -12.93 15.02
CA ALA A 86 8.55 -11.50 14.98
C ALA A 86 9.32 -10.79 13.86
N TRP A 87 10.58 -11.17 13.63
CA TRP A 87 11.37 -10.62 12.53
C TRP A 87 10.77 -10.97 11.17
N GLN A 88 10.44 -12.25 10.92
CA GLN A 88 9.89 -12.69 9.63
C GLN A 88 8.55 -12.00 9.31
N ARG A 89 7.70 -11.76 10.31
CA ARG A 89 6.43 -11.03 10.14
C ARG A 89 6.64 -9.59 9.64
N ASN A 90 7.71 -8.94 10.08
CA ASN A 90 8.04 -7.56 9.76
C ASN A 90 9.09 -7.41 8.66
N ALA A 91 9.68 -8.51 8.20
CA ALA A 91 10.74 -8.49 7.20
C ALA A 91 10.24 -7.87 5.90
N LYS A 92 11.04 -6.97 5.33
CA LYS A 92 10.69 -6.30 4.08
C LYS A 92 10.73 -7.31 2.94
N ARG A 93 9.56 -7.63 2.39
CA ARG A 93 9.45 -8.43 1.17
C ARG A 93 9.92 -7.60 -0.03
N SER A 94 10.75 -8.23 -0.85
CA SER A 94 11.27 -7.67 -2.09
C SER A 94 10.76 -8.51 -3.27
N ALA A 95 10.73 -7.91 -4.46
CA ALA A 95 10.34 -8.63 -5.65
C ALA A 95 11.51 -9.51 -6.13
N VAL A 96 11.25 -10.81 -6.38
CA VAL A 96 12.25 -11.74 -6.93
C VAL A 96 12.70 -11.28 -8.32
N ARG A 97 11.77 -10.66 -9.07
CA ARG A 97 12.00 -10.11 -10.40
C ARG A 97 11.37 -8.72 -10.50
N SER A 98 12.05 -7.80 -11.18
CA SER A 98 11.58 -6.43 -11.39
C SER A 98 10.32 -6.34 -12.28
N LYS A 99 10.31 -7.08 -13.40
CA LYS A 99 9.18 -7.14 -14.35
C LYS A 99 8.11 -8.14 -13.90
N LEU A 100 6.85 -7.83 -14.20
CA LEU A 100 5.72 -8.72 -13.96
C LEU A 100 5.74 -9.91 -14.92
N TYR A 101 5.14 -11.02 -14.49
CA TYR A 101 4.84 -12.17 -15.33
C TYR A 101 3.48 -11.96 -16.00
N GLY A 102 3.40 -12.24 -17.30
CA GLY A 102 2.12 -12.20 -18.01
C GLY A 102 1.19 -13.36 -17.66
N LEU A 103 1.77 -14.49 -17.22
CA LEU A 103 1.04 -15.72 -16.89
C LEU A 103 1.26 -16.12 -15.43
N GLU A 104 0.22 -16.64 -14.79
CA GLU A 104 0.27 -17.14 -13.41
C GLU A 104 1.20 -18.35 -13.29
N SER A 105 1.18 -19.25 -14.29
CA SER A 105 2.02 -20.45 -14.33
C SER A 105 3.51 -20.12 -14.28
N ALA A 106 3.93 -19.08 -15.00
CA ALA A 106 5.31 -18.60 -14.97
C ALA A 106 5.68 -18.02 -13.59
N ALA A 107 4.75 -17.33 -12.93
CA ALA A 107 4.96 -16.83 -11.57
C ALA A 107 5.08 -17.98 -10.56
N LYS A 108 4.29 -19.04 -10.70
CA LYS A 108 4.37 -20.26 -9.86
C LYS A 108 5.72 -20.95 -10.00
N GLN A 109 6.19 -21.15 -11.23
CA GLN A 109 7.52 -21.72 -11.48
C GLN A 109 8.62 -20.87 -10.85
N CYS A 110 8.54 -19.53 -10.98
CA CYS A 110 9.50 -18.64 -10.33
C CYS A 110 9.43 -18.71 -8.80
N ALA A 111 8.24 -18.83 -8.22
CA ALA A 111 8.07 -18.95 -6.78
C ALA A 111 8.72 -20.23 -6.24
N GLU A 112 8.54 -21.36 -6.93
CA GLU A 112 9.21 -22.62 -6.57
C GLU A 112 10.74 -22.51 -6.65
N LEU A 113 11.26 -21.88 -7.71
CA LEU A 113 12.70 -21.65 -7.86
C LEU A 113 13.24 -20.72 -6.77
N ALA A 114 12.50 -19.67 -6.41
CA ALA A 114 12.89 -18.74 -5.36
C ALA A 114 12.97 -19.45 -4.00
N SER A 115 11.97 -20.28 -3.66
CA SER A 115 11.98 -21.08 -2.44
C SER A 115 13.19 -22.03 -2.39
N LYS A 116 13.52 -22.70 -3.52
CA LYS A 116 14.71 -23.56 -3.63
C LYS A 116 16.02 -22.78 -3.51
N ALA A 117 16.03 -21.53 -3.95
CA ALA A 117 17.18 -20.63 -3.85
C ALA A 117 17.32 -19.95 -2.46
N GLY A 118 16.51 -20.35 -1.47
CA GLY A 118 16.60 -19.85 -0.10
C GLY A 118 15.86 -18.55 0.18
N TRP A 119 14.97 -18.12 -0.72
CA TRP A 119 14.03 -17.04 -0.38
C TRP A 119 13.03 -17.54 0.67
N LEU A 120 12.71 -16.68 1.63
CA LEU A 120 11.75 -16.98 2.69
C LEU A 120 10.41 -16.29 2.41
N ASP A 121 9.31 -16.91 2.85
CA ASP A 121 7.94 -16.37 2.73
C ASP A 121 7.62 -15.88 1.30
N VAL A 122 7.85 -16.76 0.33
CA VAL A 122 7.60 -16.48 -1.08
C VAL A 122 6.09 -16.46 -1.35
N GLN A 123 5.62 -15.37 -1.95
CA GLN A 123 4.22 -15.11 -2.23
C GLN A 123 4.04 -14.67 -3.68
N ILE A 124 2.91 -15.05 -4.26
CA ILE A 124 2.49 -14.63 -5.60
C ILE A 124 1.36 -13.64 -5.43
N GLN A 125 1.48 -12.48 -6.07
CA GLN A 125 0.49 -11.41 -6.02
C GLN A 125 0.02 -11.08 -7.44
N GLU A 126 -1.29 -11.02 -7.61
CA GLU A 126 -1.89 -10.49 -8.83
C GLU A 126 -1.86 -8.96 -8.78
N ILE A 127 -1.24 -8.34 -9.77
CA ILE A 127 -1.17 -6.88 -9.87
C ILE A 127 -2.30 -6.39 -10.77
N LYS A 128 -3.20 -5.59 -10.19
CA LYS A 128 -4.30 -4.93 -10.89
C LYS A 128 -4.05 -3.43 -10.91
N LYS A 129 -4.37 -2.77 -12.03
CA LYS A 129 -4.39 -1.32 -12.14
C LYS A 129 -5.84 -0.87 -12.19
N VAL A 130 -6.23 -0.01 -11.25
CA VAL A 130 -7.49 0.71 -11.34
C VAL A 130 -7.34 1.78 -12.42
N VAL A 131 -8.19 1.72 -13.44
CA VAL A 131 -8.31 2.74 -14.48
C VAL A 131 -9.58 3.52 -14.17
N ALA A 132 -9.45 4.86 -14.13
CA ALA A 132 -10.52 5.82 -13.92
C ALA A 132 -10.75 6.62 -15.21
#